data_AF-A0A3D4F8N3-F1
#
_entry.id   AF-A0A3D4F8N3-F1
#
_cell.length_a   1.000
_cell.length_b   1.000
_cell.length_c   1.000
_cell.angle_alpha   90.00
_cell.angle_beta   90.00
_cell.angle_gamma   90.00
#
_symmetry.space_group_name_H-M   'P 1'
#
loop_
_entity.id
_entity.type
_entity.pdbx_description
1 polymer ?
#
loop_
_entity_poly.entity_id
_entity_poly.type
_entity_poly.pdbx_seq_one_letter_code
_entity_poly.pdbx_strand_id
1 'polypeptide(L)' 'MTHQRPNILWICTDQQRYDTIGALGSAHAQTPHMDRLVGAGVTFNRAYCQSPVCTPSRASFLTG' A
#
# COMPACT_ATOMS: atom_id res chain seq x y z
N MET A 1 -27.19 -12.54 10.13
CA MET A 1 -26.05 -12.25 9.22
C MET A 1 -24.99 -13.28 9.54
N THR A 2 -24.62 -14.13 8.59
CA THR A 2 -23.53 -15.10 8.83
C THR A 2 -22.24 -14.31 9.05
N HIS A 3 -21.67 -14.40 10.25
CA HIS A 3 -20.35 -13.83 10.56
C HIS A 3 -19.26 -14.62 9.81
N GLN A 4 -19.25 -14.49 8.48
CA GLN A 4 -18.19 -15.04 7.65
C GLN A 4 -16.92 -14.24 7.92
N ARG A 5 -15.86 -14.93 8.36
CA ARG A 5 -14.57 -14.29 8.59
C ARG A 5 -14.03 -13.81 7.23
N PRO A 6 -13.66 -12.53 7.09
CA PRO A 6 -13.10 -12.04 5.83
C PRO A 6 -11.72 -12.66 5.61
N ASN A 7 -11.36 -12.85 4.35
CA ASN A 7 -9.98 -13.10 3.96
C ASN A 7 -9.22 -11.77 3.93
N ILE A 8 -7.99 -11.76 4.43
CA ILE A 8 -7.11 -10.59 4.40
C ILE A 8 -5.98 -10.86 3.40
N LEU A 9 -5.90 -10.03 2.35
CA LEU A 9 -4.79 -10.04 1.40
C LEU A 9 -3.91 -8.83 1.67
N TRP A 10 -2.65 -9.08 2.01
CA TRP A 10 -1.67 -8.04 2.25
C TRP A 10 -0.61 -8.05 1.15
N ILE A 11 -0.48 -6.91 0.46
CA ILE A 11 0.44 -6.70 -0.66
C ILE A 11 1.46 -5.64 -0.24
N CYS A 12 2.74 -5.96 -0.32
CA CYS A 12 3.85 -5.06 -0.02
C CYS A 12 4.86 -5.08 -1.16
N THR A 13 4.97 -3.94 -1.85
CA THR A 13 5.97 -3.73 -2.92
C THR A 13 7.33 -3.36 -2.31
N ASP A 14 8.42 -3.76 -2.97
CA ASP A 14 9.76 -3.35 -2.54
C ASP A 14 10.19 -2.05 -3.23
N GLN A 15 10.84 -1.16 -2.47
CA GLN A 15 11.39 0.13 -2.91
C GLN A 15 10.45 1.09 -3.69
N GLN A 16 9.13 0.90 -3.62
CA GLN A 16 8.19 1.79 -4.30
C GLN A 16 8.15 3.17 -3.63
N ARG A 17 8.40 4.23 -4.41
CA ARG A 17 8.24 5.62 -3.95
C ARG A 17 6.75 5.98 -3.89
N TYR A 18 6.37 6.84 -2.96
CA TYR A 18 4.97 7.23 -2.74
C TYR A 18 4.32 7.96 -3.95
N ASP A 19 5.11 8.59 -4.82
CA ASP A 19 4.69 9.40 -5.97
C ASP A 19 4.62 8.61 -7.30
N THR A 20 4.46 7.29 -7.21
CA THR A 20 4.49 6.36 -8.37
C THR A 20 3.13 5.79 -8.74
N ILE A 21 2.05 6.22 -8.09
CA ILE A 21 0.68 5.80 -8.42
C ILE A 21 0.00 6.91 -9.22
N GLY A 22 -0.56 6.59 -10.37
CA GLY A 22 -1.23 7.52 -11.28
C GLY A 22 -2.37 8.27 -10.62
N ALA A 23 -3.27 7.55 -9.94
CA ALA A 23 -4.37 8.16 -9.16
C ALA A 23 -3.90 9.05 -7.99
N LEU A 24 -2.63 8.97 -7.59
CA LEU A 24 -2.03 9.82 -6.55
C LEU A 24 -1.12 10.91 -7.12
N GLY A 25 -1.21 11.19 -8.42
CA GLY A 25 -0.54 12.32 -9.07
C GLY A 25 0.75 11.98 -9.79
N SER A 26 1.07 10.70 -10.01
CA SER A 26 2.23 10.34 -10.83
C SER A 26 2.01 10.75 -12.30
N ALA A 27 2.92 11.57 -12.84
CA ALA A 27 2.84 12.03 -14.24
C ALA A 27 3.31 10.99 -15.26
N HIS A 28 4.02 9.95 -14.82
CA HIS A 28 4.71 9.02 -15.72
C HIS A 28 4.31 7.55 -15.50
N ALA A 29 3.85 7.19 -14.30
CA ALA A 29 3.50 5.81 -14.00
C ALA A 29 2.09 5.46 -14.49
N GLN A 30 1.96 4.39 -15.26
CA GLN A 30 0.69 3.81 -15.64
C GLN A 30 0.32 2.69 -14.66
N THR A 31 -0.64 2.96 -13.76
CA THR A 31 -0.99 2.03 -12.67
C THR A 31 -2.49 1.71 -12.63
N PRO A 32 -3.13 1.30 -13.74
CA PRO A 32 -4.60 1.21 -13.84
C PRO A 32 -5.23 0.28 -12.78
N HIS A 33 -4.53 -0.79 -12.37
CA HIS A 33 -5.02 -1.68 -11.31
C HIS A 33 -4.91 -1.07 -9.91
N MET A 34 -3.84 -0.32 -9.62
CA MET A 34 -3.72 0.41 -8.36
C MET A 34 -4.70 1.59 -8.31
N ASP A 35 -4.88 2.28 -9.43
CA ASP A 35 -5.83 3.40 -9.54
C ASP A 35 -7.26 2.93 -9.23
N ARG A 36 -7.63 1.73 -9.71
CA ARG A 36 -8.89 1.08 -9.34
C ARG A 36 -8.99 0.81 -7.83
N LEU A 37 -7.91 0.35 -7.19
CA LEU A 37 -7.89 0.10 -5.74
C LEU A 37 -8.04 1.41 -4.95
N VAL A 38 -7.36 2.49 -5.38
CA VAL A 38 -7.49 3.83 -4.79
C VAL A 38 -8.94 4.31 -4.87
N GLY A 39 -9.61 4.17 -6.02
CA GLY A 39 -11.00 4.61 -6.20
C GLY A 39 -12.06 3.76 -5.50
N ALA A 40 -11.74 2.51 -5.16
CA ALA A 40 -12.66 1.58 -4.49
C ALA A 40 -12.41 1.45 -2.97
N GLY A 41 -11.44 2.17 -2.42
CA GLY A 41 -10.96 1.99 -1.06
C GLY A 41 -10.58 3.28 -0.34
N VAL A 42 -9.75 3.15 0.69
CA VAL A 42 -9.22 4.26 1.47
C VAL A 42 -7.72 4.36 1.25
N THR A 43 -7.23 5.57 0.99
CA THR A 43 -5.81 5.86 0.82
C THR A 43 -5.29 6.74 1.94
N PHE A 44 -4.13 6.38 2.50
CA PHE A 44 -3.41 7.19 3.47
C PHE A 44 -2.28 7.96 2.78
N ASN A 45 -2.43 9.29 2.64
CA ASN A 45 -1.46 10.15 1.96
C ASN A 45 -0.23 10.52 2.81
N ARG A 46 -0.20 10.10 4.07
CA ARG A 46 0.87 10.36 5.05
C ARG A 46 1.25 9.08 5.80
N ALA A 47 1.47 8.00 5.05
CA ALA A 47 1.98 6.73 5.58
C ALA A 47 3.51 6.71 5.51
N TYR A 48 4.17 6.41 6.64
CA TYR A 48 5.63 6.39 6.75
C TYR A 48 6.11 5.00 7.17
N CYS A 49 7.23 4.55 6.60
CA CYS A 49 7.95 3.40 7.11
C CYS A 49 8.69 3.76 8.41
N GLN A 50 8.84 2.77 9.29
CA GLN A 50 9.53 2.91 10.58
C GLN A 50 11.04 2.93 10.41
N SER A 51 11.55 2.35 9.32
CA SER A 51 12.95 2.35 8.93
C SER A 51 13.07 2.39 7.41
N PRO A 52 14.03 3.14 6.84
CA PRO A 52 14.23 3.22 5.39
C PRO A 52 14.97 2.00 4.80
N VAL A 53 15.23 0.96 5.59
CA VAL A 53 15.91 -0.27 5.16
C VAL A 53 14.95 -1.45 5.20
N CYS A 54 15.04 -2.35 4.22
CA CYS A 54 14.11 -3.45 3.98
C CYS A 54 13.83 -4.31 5.23
N THR A 55 14.85 -4.93 5.83
CA THR A 55 14.70 -5.84 6.97
C THR A 55 14.04 -5.18 8.20
N PRO A 56 14.55 -4.04 8.73
CA PRO A 56 13.92 -3.40 9.88
C PRO A 56 12.53 -2.85 9.57
N SER A 57 12.27 -2.32 8.37
CA SER A 57 10.93 -1.87 7.95
C SER A 57 9.92 -3.02 7.98
N ARG A 58 10.32 -4.18 7.41
CA ARG A 58 9.48 -5.38 7.37
C ARG A 58 9.26 -5.99 8.75
N ALA A 59 10.28 -5.99 9.60
CA ALA A 59 10.14 -6.46 10.97
C ALA A 59 9.08 -5.63 11.72
N SER A 60 9.14 -4.31 11.63
CA SER A 60 8.23 -3.41 12.35
C SER A 60 6.74 -3.66 12.04
N PHE A 61 6.34 -3.80 10.78
CA PHE A 61 4.92 -4.03 10.48
C PHE A 61 4.46 -5.49 10.73
N LEU A 62 5.38 -6.45 10.87
CA LEU A 62 5.06 -7.84 11.18
C LEU A 62 4.85 -8.05 12.69
N THR A 63 5.57 -7.29 13.51
CA THR A 63 5.52 -7.39 14.97
C THR A 63 4.61 -6.36 15.62
N GLY A 64 4.26 -5.28 14.91
CA GLY A 64 3.74 -4.06 15.52
C GLY A 64 4.83 -3.28 16.25
#